data_AF-A0A0S4JFR3-F1
#
_entry.id   AF-A0A0S4JFR3-F1
#
_cell.length_a   1.000
_cell.length_b   1.000
_cell.length_c   1.000
_cell.angle_alpha   90.00
_cell.angle_beta   90.00
_cell.angle_gamma   90.00
#
_symmetry.space_group_name_H-M   'P 1'
#
loop_
_entity.id
_entity.type
_entity.pdbx_description
1 polymer ?
#
loop_
_entity_poly.entity_id
_entity_poly.type
_entity_poly.pdbx_seq_one_letter_code
_entity_poly.pdbx_strand_id
1 'polypeptide(L)'
;MEVGKLKSAGASPIFYFIIDPISPEDPNPARLQHYFVVSHLDSYVEAFNYLCRSLCMPATDSALRRWHQVYCKVFGSVTFDSFARAVQTLPMRHFHLETSEAAARAYVSAASGGMMSASIGGAGLSESRRLSPTRSGVGTRNGPSLIPEIRVPTQPVAHRDSHMLLYPQRDGEDPALELHRLRAELQESQGQLRIEQSKAKVNGLGDAERTALLYKLESAKAELETEKKRGKDSADAFRAQIANLQERMSKLLSQHDNNLESLATAEKDHIHGMEDMYQRREVEMKEEFETAVRDRDRKLQKATSRADTLDMQLQQVTRELESIREDHGRLAGNILQMKGERDQEESQFKRLKLQYEAMESHRMTLERDLQRWEEEQRRSEVEITRLRAEVVRWKREADRFHHFTASLQTELKDLDEESATTAELLRKKVLHQRQHHHHNAYHQGGKPSGSSGRY
;
A
#
# COMPACT_ATOMS: atom_id res chain seq x y z
N MET A 1 -16.55 -14.12 7.10
CA MET A 1 -16.28 -12.68 7.16
C MET A 1 -15.06 -12.40 6.32
N GLU A 2 -15.15 -11.43 5.41
CA GLU A 2 -13.98 -10.91 4.69
C GLU A 2 -13.58 -9.58 5.34
N VAL A 3 -12.27 -9.35 5.50
CA VAL A 3 -11.72 -8.11 6.04
C VAL A 3 -10.58 -7.64 5.17
N GLY A 4 -10.46 -6.32 5.01
CA GLY A 4 -9.31 -5.73 4.34
C GLY A 4 -9.19 -4.24 4.61
N LYS A 5 -8.13 -3.63 4.09
CA LYS A 5 -7.77 -2.23 4.31
C LYS A 5 -7.57 -1.58 2.97
N LEU A 6 -8.29 -0.50 2.72
CA LEU A 6 -8.14 0.28 1.52
C LEU A 6 -6.95 1.24 1.70
N LYS A 7 -6.02 1.23 0.75
CA LYS A 7 -4.99 2.27 0.68
C LYS A 7 -5.69 3.60 0.35
N SER A 8 -5.78 4.47 1.34
CA SER A 8 -6.17 5.86 1.14
C SER A 8 -4.91 6.70 0.96
N ALA A 9 -4.92 7.65 0.03
CA ALA A 9 -3.83 8.63 -0.13
C ALA A 9 -3.82 9.68 1.01
N GLY A 10 -4.83 9.67 1.89
CA GLY A 10 -4.95 10.54 3.06
C GLY A 10 -4.52 9.90 4.38
N ALA A 11 -4.57 10.69 5.46
CA ALA A 11 -4.00 10.33 6.77
C ALA A 11 -4.78 9.25 7.55
N SER A 12 -6.07 9.01 7.25
CA SER A 12 -6.90 8.06 7.99
C SER A 12 -7.10 6.73 7.23
N PRO A 13 -6.77 5.57 7.83
CA PRO A 13 -7.05 4.27 7.24
C PRO A 13 -8.56 3.99 7.15
N ILE A 14 -8.96 3.31 6.07
CA ILE A 14 -10.32 2.78 5.88
C ILE A 14 -10.25 1.26 5.93
N PHE A 15 -10.94 0.67 6.88
CA PHE A 15 -11.09 -0.78 7.03
C PHE A 15 -12.43 -1.21 6.46
N TYR A 16 -12.47 -2.25 5.64
CA TYR A 16 -13.71 -2.82 5.12
C TYR A 16 -14.00 -4.19 5.73
N PHE A 17 -15.28 -4.46 5.96
CA PHE A 17 -15.80 -5.69 6.54
C PHE A 17 -17.00 -6.16 5.72
N ILE A 18 -16.99 -7.43 5.30
CA ILE A 18 -18.14 -8.09 4.67
C ILE A 18 -18.67 -9.13 5.65
N ILE A 19 -19.84 -8.86 6.23
CA ILE A 19 -20.39 -9.64 7.35
C ILE A 19 -21.92 -9.71 7.29
N ASP A 20 -22.49 -10.79 7.80
CA ASP A 20 -23.92 -10.88 8.14
C ASP A 20 -24.10 -10.33 9.56
N PRO A 21 -24.81 -9.19 9.74
CA PRO A 21 -24.94 -8.56 11.05
C PRO A 21 -25.80 -9.37 12.05
N ILE A 22 -26.61 -10.32 11.58
CA ILE A 22 -27.50 -11.12 12.45
C ILE A 22 -26.82 -12.41 12.92
N SER A 23 -26.09 -13.07 12.01
CA SER A 23 -25.40 -14.35 12.24
C SER A 23 -23.95 -14.26 11.76
N PRO A 24 -23.09 -13.47 12.43
CA PRO A 24 -21.73 -13.23 11.97
C PRO A 24 -20.86 -14.50 12.05
N GLU A 25 -21.18 -15.45 12.93
CA GLU A 25 -20.49 -16.73 13.15
C GLU A 25 -20.74 -17.78 12.07
N ASP A 26 -21.94 -17.73 11.47
CA ASP A 26 -22.41 -18.55 10.35
C ASP A 26 -23.14 -17.66 9.34
N PRO A 27 -22.37 -16.94 8.48
CA PRO A 27 -22.90 -15.88 7.65
C PRO A 27 -23.71 -16.43 6.47
N ASN A 28 -24.92 -15.91 6.27
CA ASN A 28 -25.71 -16.23 5.09
C ASN A 28 -25.23 -15.41 3.87
N PRO A 29 -24.82 -16.04 2.75
CA PRO A 29 -24.34 -15.34 1.56
C PRO A 29 -25.34 -14.32 0.99
N ALA A 30 -26.65 -14.58 1.13
CA ALA A 30 -27.71 -13.69 0.65
C ALA A 30 -27.90 -12.42 1.50
N ARG A 31 -27.25 -12.36 2.67
CA ARG A 31 -27.43 -11.29 3.66
C ARG A 31 -26.14 -10.57 4.02
N LEU A 32 -25.06 -10.83 3.28
CA LEU A 32 -23.78 -10.16 3.46
C LEU A 32 -23.92 -8.66 3.16
N GLN A 33 -23.45 -7.83 4.08
CA GLN A 33 -23.40 -6.37 3.93
C GLN A 33 -21.96 -5.89 4.01
N HIS A 34 -21.68 -4.81 3.28
CA HIS A 34 -20.38 -4.14 3.28
C HIS A 34 -20.40 -3.00 4.29
N TYR A 35 -19.41 -2.99 5.17
CA TYR A 35 -19.21 -1.94 6.15
C TYR A 35 -17.80 -1.38 6.03
N PHE A 36 -17.69 -0.06 6.08
CA PHE A 36 -16.44 0.67 5.98
C PHE A 36 -16.26 1.46 7.27
N VAL A 37 -15.23 1.13 8.03
CA VAL A 37 -14.85 1.85 9.24
C VAL A 37 -13.67 2.75 8.92
N VAL A 38 -13.91 4.05 8.93
CA VAL A 38 -12.83 5.05 8.90
C VAL A 38 -12.31 5.20 10.31
N SER A 39 -11.00 5.05 10.52
CA SER A 39 -10.38 5.21 11.82
C SER A 39 -9.22 6.21 11.77
N HIS A 40 -8.98 6.89 12.88
CA HIS A 40 -7.75 7.65 13.10
C HIS A 40 -6.61 6.77 13.65
N LEU A 41 -6.91 5.53 14.02
CA LEU A 41 -5.97 4.57 14.58
C LEU A 41 -5.71 3.47 13.54
N ASP A 42 -4.45 3.07 13.39
CA ASP A 42 -4.08 2.01 12.45
C ASP A 42 -4.22 0.62 13.09
N SER A 43 -5.44 0.29 13.55
CA SER A 43 -5.74 -0.95 14.25
C SER A 43 -7.03 -1.60 13.75
N TYR A 44 -6.88 -2.75 13.09
CA TYR A 44 -8.02 -3.59 12.67
C TYR A 44 -8.88 -4.06 13.85
N VAL A 45 -8.23 -4.37 14.98
CA VAL A 45 -8.91 -4.85 16.18
C VAL A 45 -9.86 -3.77 16.71
N GLU A 46 -9.39 -2.53 16.77
CA GLU A 46 -10.22 -1.42 17.26
C GLU A 46 -11.31 -1.04 16.27
N ALA A 47 -11.01 -1.05 14.96
CA ALA A 47 -12.02 -0.84 13.93
C ALA A 47 -13.13 -1.91 13.96
N PHE A 48 -12.76 -3.18 14.22
CA PHE A 48 -13.73 -4.26 14.40
C PHE A 48 -14.53 -4.11 15.70
N ASN A 49 -13.89 -3.73 16.82
CA ASN A 49 -14.60 -3.47 18.07
C ASN A 49 -15.60 -2.32 17.93
N TYR A 50 -15.25 -1.29 17.16
CA TYR A 50 -16.16 -0.19 16.82
C TYR A 50 -17.34 -0.67 15.96
N LEU A 51 -17.08 -1.51 14.95
CA LEU A 51 -18.12 -2.12 14.13
C LEU A 51 -19.09 -2.93 14.99
N CYS A 52 -18.56 -3.80 15.87
CA CYS A 52 -19.35 -4.58 16.81
C CYS A 52 -20.25 -3.67 17.65
N ARG A 53 -19.68 -2.61 18.23
CA ARG A 53 -20.45 -1.66 19.04
C ARG A 53 -21.55 -0.97 18.26
N SER A 54 -21.28 -0.59 17.02
CA SER A 54 -22.21 0.14 16.18
C SER A 54 -23.38 -0.73 15.71
N LEU A 55 -23.14 -2.02 15.49
CA LEU A 55 -24.16 -2.97 15.04
C LEU A 55 -24.87 -3.69 16.20
N CYS A 56 -24.28 -3.70 17.39
CA CYS A 56 -24.81 -4.40 18.57
C CYS A 56 -25.51 -3.49 19.58
N MET A 57 -25.94 -2.26 19.24
CA MET A 57 -26.61 -1.38 20.21
C MET A 57 -28.14 -1.33 20.01
N PRO A 58 -28.97 -1.65 21.02
CA PRO A 58 -28.69 -2.25 22.33
C PRO A 58 -29.01 -3.76 22.30
N ALA A 59 -28.08 -4.57 21.80
CA ALA A 59 -28.26 -6.00 21.61
C ALA A 59 -27.89 -6.78 22.88
N THR A 60 -28.64 -7.86 23.10
CA THR A 60 -28.50 -8.84 24.17
C THR A 60 -27.10 -9.47 24.24
N ASP A 61 -26.67 -9.93 25.42
CA ASP A 61 -25.42 -10.68 25.65
C ASP A 61 -25.17 -11.78 24.60
N SER A 62 -26.23 -12.42 24.12
CA SER A 62 -26.18 -13.43 23.06
C SER A 62 -25.61 -12.90 21.74
N ALA A 63 -25.94 -11.67 21.35
CA ALA A 63 -25.40 -11.04 20.14
C ALA A 63 -23.90 -10.78 20.30
N LEU A 64 -23.49 -10.18 21.42
CA LEU A 64 -22.06 -9.94 21.69
C LEU A 64 -21.26 -11.25 21.74
N ARG A 65 -21.82 -12.36 22.24
CA ARG A 65 -21.16 -13.67 22.21
C ARG A 65 -20.94 -14.21 20.81
N ARG A 66 -21.87 -13.99 19.88
CA ARG A 66 -21.69 -14.34 18.46
C ARG A 66 -20.57 -13.54 17.82
N TRP A 67 -20.55 -12.22 18.06
CA TRP A 67 -19.47 -11.35 17.59
C TRP A 67 -18.12 -11.71 18.22
N HIS A 68 -18.10 -12.15 19.48
CA HIS A 68 -16.89 -12.65 20.17
C HIS A 68 -16.34 -13.93 19.53
N GLN A 69 -17.19 -14.85 19.08
CA GLN A 69 -16.73 -16.04 18.34
C GLN A 69 -16.05 -15.65 17.03
N VAL A 70 -16.62 -14.68 16.30
CA VAL A 70 -16.01 -14.16 15.07
C VAL A 70 -14.70 -13.44 15.37
N TYR A 71 -14.67 -12.63 16.42
CA TYR A 71 -13.44 -11.99 16.89
C TYR A 71 -12.34 -13.04 17.12
N CYS A 72 -12.66 -14.12 17.84
CA CYS A 72 -11.68 -15.16 18.15
C CYS A 72 -11.16 -15.89 16.91
N LYS A 73 -12.03 -16.11 15.90
CA LYS A 73 -11.64 -16.71 14.62
C LYS A 73 -10.67 -15.84 13.82
N VAL A 74 -10.76 -14.51 13.94
CA VAL A 74 -10.01 -13.57 13.08
C VAL A 74 -8.80 -12.97 13.79
N PHE A 75 -8.91 -12.60 15.06
CA PHE A 75 -7.87 -11.89 15.81
C PHE A 75 -7.21 -12.73 16.91
N GLY A 76 -7.63 -14.00 17.07
CA GLY A 76 -7.13 -14.91 18.09
C GLY A 76 -7.94 -14.89 19.38
N SER A 77 -7.66 -15.86 20.26
CA SER A 77 -8.46 -16.12 21.46
C SER A 77 -8.34 -15.01 22.50
N VAL A 78 -9.49 -14.50 22.96
CA VAL A 78 -9.62 -13.57 24.08
C VAL A 78 -10.79 -14.01 24.96
N THR A 79 -10.77 -13.69 26.26
CA THR A 79 -11.93 -13.94 27.12
C THR A 79 -13.10 -13.04 26.72
N PHE A 80 -14.33 -13.54 26.89
CA PHE A 80 -15.53 -12.78 26.57
C PHE A 80 -15.57 -11.45 27.33
N ASP A 81 -15.21 -11.43 28.61
CA ASP A 81 -15.23 -10.21 29.44
C ASP A 81 -14.24 -9.16 28.94
N SER A 82 -13.07 -9.58 28.47
CA SER A 82 -12.07 -8.67 27.92
C SER A 82 -12.55 -8.09 26.58
N PHE A 83 -13.16 -8.91 25.73
CA PHE A 83 -13.77 -8.45 24.47
C PHE A 83 -14.94 -7.49 24.72
N ALA A 84 -15.89 -7.87 25.58
CA ALA A 84 -17.06 -7.07 25.91
C ALA A 84 -16.65 -5.72 26.50
N ARG A 85 -15.66 -5.71 27.41
CA ARG A 85 -15.07 -4.47 27.95
C ARG A 85 -14.47 -3.62 26.84
N ALA A 86 -13.63 -4.19 25.97
CA ALA A 86 -12.98 -3.45 24.87
C ALA A 86 -14.00 -2.80 23.91
N VAL A 87 -15.08 -3.51 23.57
CA VAL A 87 -16.18 -2.97 22.76
C VAL A 87 -16.87 -1.82 23.50
N GLN A 88 -17.21 -1.99 24.78
CA GLN A 88 -17.95 -1.00 25.57
C GLN A 88 -17.14 0.25 25.94
N THR A 89 -15.83 0.12 26.15
CA THR A 89 -14.95 1.23 26.55
C THR A 89 -14.35 1.99 25.38
N LEU A 90 -14.58 1.55 24.13
CA LEU A 90 -13.98 2.17 22.96
C LEU A 90 -14.43 3.64 22.78
N PRO A 91 -13.52 4.61 22.60
CA PRO A 91 -13.90 5.99 22.35
C PRO A 91 -14.47 6.17 20.92
N MET A 92 -15.78 6.41 20.83
CA MET A 92 -16.50 6.55 19.54
C MET A 92 -16.02 7.71 18.66
N ARG A 93 -15.33 8.70 19.23
CA ARG A 93 -14.91 9.93 18.50
C ARG A 93 -13.81 9.68 17.47
N HIS A 94 -13.17 8.52 17.49
CA HIS A 94 -12.05 8.21 16.60
C HIS A 94 -12.43 7.36 15.40
N PHE A 95 -13.72 7.06 15.23
CA PHE A 95 -14.19 6.13 14.23
C PHE A 95 -15.48 6.63 13.60
N HIS A 96 -15.67 6.30 12.33
CA HIS A 96 -16.87 6.60 11.57
C HIS A 96 -17.27 5.37 10.74
N LEU A 97 -18.54 5.00 10.78
CA LEU A 97 -19.08 3.82 10.08
C LEU A 97 -19.89 4.25 8.85
N GLU A 98 -19.59 3.65 7.71
CA GLU A 98 -20.31 3.83 6.45
C GLU A 98 -20.68 2.49 5.83
N THR A 99 -21.74 2.46 5.03
CA THR A 99 -22.18 1.26 4.29
C THR A 99 -21.78 1.28 2.81
N SER A 100 -21.08 2.34 2.39
CA SER A 100 -20.60 2.53 1.01
C SER A 100 -19.15 3.02 0.99
N GLU A 101 -18.34 2.45 0.09
CA GLU A 101 -16.95 2.85 -0.09
C GLU A 101 -16.85 4.32 -0.51
N ALA A 102 -17.73 4.76 -1.41
CA ALA A 102 -17.75 6.14 -1.89
C ALA A 102 -18.00 7.13 -0.75
N ALA A 103 -18.91 6.79 0.18
CA ALA A 103 -19.18 7.60 1.37
C ALA A 103 -17.98 7.64 2.32
N ALA A 104 -17.34 6.49 2.56
CA ALA A 104 -16.13 6.43 3.39
C ALA A 104 -14.96 7.25 2.81
N ARG A 105 -14.75 7.20 1.48
CA ARG A 105 -13.72 8.01 0.80
C ARG A 105 -14.06 9.49 0.78
N ALA A 106 -15.34 9.84 0.62
CA ALA A 106 -15.80 11.22 0.73
C ALA A 106 -15.58 11.77 2.14
N TYR A 107 -15.85 10.98 3.18
CA TYR A 107 -15.58 11.34 4.57
C TYR A 107 -14.10 11.61 4.82
N VAL A 108 -13.20 10.72 4.37
CA VAL A 108 -11.74 10.93 4.51
C VAL A 108 -11.27 12.16 3.73
N SER A 109 -11.79 12.38 2.52
CA SER A 109 -11.47 13.58 1.72
C SER A 109 -11.93 14.87 2.40
N ALA A 110 -13.14 14.87 2.97
CA ALA A 110 -13.69 16.00 3.71
C ALA A 110 -12.90 16.29 5.00
N ALA A 111 -12.54 15.24 5.75
CA ALA A 111 -11.72 15.35 6.96
C ALA A 111 -10.29 15.85 6.66
N SER A 112 -9.74 15.50 5.50
CA SER A 112 -8.40 15.94 5.05
C SER A 112 -8.40 17.37 4.51
N GLY A 113 -9.51 17.83 3.91
CA GLY A 113 -9.69 19.20 3.44
C GLY A 113 -10.13 20.20 4.53
N GLY A 114 -10.54 19.70 5.70
CA GLY A 114 -11.13 20.45 6.80
C GLY A 114 -10.14 20.96 7.85
N MET A 115 -9.04 21.61 7.45
CA MET A 115 -8.28 22.54 8.32
C MET A 115 -8.48 24.01 7.89
N MET A 116 -9.66 24.33 7.35
CA MET A 116 -10.18 25.70 7.20
C MET A 116 -11.63 25.72 7.73
N SER A 117 -11.84 26.47 8.81
CA SER A 117 -13.02 26.70 9.67
C SER A 117 -14.46 26.43 9.18
N ALA A 118 -15.21 25.76 10.08
CA ALA A 118 -16.54 26.08 10.67
C ALA A 118 -17.85 26.23 9.84
N SER A 119 -18.85 25.46 10.30
CA SER A 119 -20.28 25.76 10.51
C SER A 119 -21.34 25.71 9.39
N ILE A 120 -22.44 24.99 9.75
CA ILE A 120 -23.88 25.15 9.39
C ILE A 120 -24.44 24.44 8.14
N GLY A 121 -25.33 23.46 8.39
CA GLY A 121 -26.77 23.49 8.06
C GLY A 121 -27.24 23.38 6.60
N GLY A 122 -28.03 22.33 6.34
CA GLY A 122 -29.37 22.44 5.72
C GLY A 122 -29.53 22.70 4.21
N ALA A 123 -30.10 21.70 3.53
CA ALA A 123 -31.10 21.76 2.44
C ALA A 123 -30.80 22.47 1.09
N GLY A 124 -30.98 21.71 0.00
CA GLY A 124 -32.02 22.00 -1.00
C GLY A 124 -31.74 22.93 -2.19
N LEU A 125 -31.65 22.30 -3.37
CA LEU A 125 -32.22 22.69 -4.68
C LEU A 125 -31.76 23.97 -5.44
N SER A 126 -31.61 23.75 -6.76
CA SER A 126 -31.86 24.67 -7.91
C SER A 126 -30.72 25.55 -8.45
N GLU A 127 -30.15 25.09 -9.57
CA GLU A 127 -30.19 25.68 -10.92
C GLU A 127 -29.99 27.20 -11.19
N SER A 128 -29.12 27.44 -12.19
CA SER A 128 -29.11 28.52 -13.22
C SER A 128 -28.23 29.79 -13.10
N ARG A 129 -27.33 29.86 -14.11
CA ARG A 129 -26.91 30.98 -14.99
C ARG A 129 -26.14 32.22 -14.48
N ARG A 130 -24.95 32.37 -15.11
CA ARG A 130 -24.27 33.58 -15.67
C ARG A 130 -24.44 34.94 -14.97
N LEU A 131 -23.31 35.52 -14.55
CA LEU A 131 -22.64 36.70 -15.14
C LEU A 131 -21.59 37.25 -14.14
N SER A 132 -20.36 37.50 -14.63
CA SER A 132 -19.41 38.46 -14.05
C SER A 132 -20.05 39.87 -14.05
N PRO A 133 -19.67 40.87 -13.22
CA PRO A 133 -18.26 41.23 -12.94
C PRO A 133 -17.93 41.87 -11.56
N THR A 134 -16.62 42.07 -11.37
CA THR A 134 -15.95 43.12 -10.56
C THR A 134 -16.05 43.15 -9.02
N ARG A 135 -14.86 42.94 -8.44
CA ARG A 135 -14.12 43.89 -7.57
C ARG A 135 -14.45 43.89 -6.06
N SER A 136 -13.56 43.25 -5.30
CA SER A 136 -12.65 43.81 -4.28
C SER A 136 -12.25 42.68 -3.32
N GLY A 137 -10.96 42.33 -3.24
CA GLY A 137 -10.07 42.73 -2.13
C GLY A 137 -10.08 41.62 -1.05
N VAL A 138 -9.01 41.18 -0.40
CA VAL A 138 -7.67 41.72 -0.16
C VAL A 138 -6.77 40.56 0.32
N GLY A 139 -5.48 40.63 -0.01
CA GLY A 139 -4.37 40.19 0.85
C GLY A 139 -3.86 38.75 0.61
N THR A 140 -2.56 38.48 0.52
CA THR A 140 -1.45 39.18 1.16
C THR A 140 -0.09 38.89 0.49
N ARG A 141 0.79 39.89 0.61
CA ARG A 141 2.25 39.84 0.90
C ARG A 141 3.20 39.09 -0.05
N ASN A 142 4.07 39.85 -0.72
CA ASN A 142 5.44 40.16 -0.23
C ASN A 142 6.08 41.27 -1.09
N GLY A 143 6.61 42.32 -0.45
CA GLY A 143 7.60 43.25 -1.04
C GLY A 143 9.00 42.97 -0.47
N PRO A 144 9.96 43.92 -0.51
CA PRO A 144 10.12 45.08 -1.39
C PRO A 144 11.52 45.14 -2.05
N SER A 145 11.66 45.76 -3.23
CA SER A 145 12.94 46.32 -3.70
C SER A 145 12.81 47.84 -3.78
N LEU A 146 13.46 48.53 -2.86
CA LEU A 146 13.58 49.99 -2.85
C LEU A 146 14.95 50.36 -3.42
N ILE A 147 14.97 50.79 -4.67
CA ILE A 147 16.05 51.58 -5.27
C ILE A 147 15.55 53.04 -5.22
N PRO A 148 16.23 53.99 -4.55
CA PRO A 148 15.79 55.38 -4.51
C PRO A 148 16.26 56.10 -5.78
N GLU A 149 15.31 56.42 -6.66
CA GLU A 149 15.47 57.33 -7.79
C GLU A 149 15.35 58.77 -7.26
N ILE A 150 16.49 59.44 -7.05
CA ILE A 150 16.54 60.84 -6.64
C ILE A 150 16.38 61.72 -7.89
N ARG A 151 15.19 62.30 -8.07
CA ARG A 151 14.96 63.45 -8.95
C ARG A 151 15.52 64.72 -8.28
N VAL A 152 16.44 65.40 -8.97
CA VAL A 152 16.84 66.79 -8.70
C VAL A 152 16.51 67.63 -9.95
N PRO A 153 16.08 68.91 -9.81
CA PRO A 153 15.36 69.64 -10.85
C PRO A 153 16.29 70.26 -11.91
N THR A 154 15.86 70.19 -13.17
CA THR A 154 16.47 70.89 -14.30
C THR A 154 15.93 72.31 -14.46
N GLN A 155 16.80 73.31 -14.36
CA GLN A 155 17.00 74.50 -15.23
C GLN A 155 17.75 75.62 -14.45
N PRO A 156 18.37 76.61 -15.12
CA PRO A 156 19.13 76.59 -16.38
C PRO A 156 20.49 77.31 -16.22
N VAL A 157 21.53 76.91 -16.95
CA VAL A 157 22.75 77.74 -17.13
C VAL A 157 23.05 77.84 -18.61
N ALA A 158 23.08 79.08 -19.08
CA ALA A 158 23.31 79.48 -20.45
C ALA A 158 24.75 79.15 -20.87
N HIS A 159 24.92 78.22 -21.80
CA HIS A 159 26.10 78.13 -22.64
C HIS A 159 25.84 78.89 -23.94
N ARG A 160 26.48 80.06 -24.05
CA ARG A 160 26.75 80.74 -25.32
C ARG A 160 27.83 79.93 -26.04
N ASP A 161 27.43 79.11 -27.00
CA ASP A 161 28.35 78.69 -28.06
C ASP A 161 28.25 79.71 -29.20
N SER A 162 29.32 80.48 -29.30
CA SER A 162 29.54 81.47 -30.34
C SER A 162 29.80 80.76 -31.66
N HIS A 163 29.08 81.21 -32.69
CA HIS A 163 29.33 80.88 -34.08
C HIS A 163 30.80 81.10 -34.44
N MET A 164 31.48 80.03 -34.83
CA MET A 164 32.67 80.08 -35.68
C MET A 164 32.25 80.63 -37.05
N LEU A 165 32.53 81.91 -37.28
CA LEU A 165 32.66 82.46 -38.63
C LEU A 165 34.13 82.35 -39.03
N LEU A 166 34.40 81.42 -39.94
CA LEU A 166 35.61 81.36 -40.74
C LEU A 166 35.72 82.66 -41.56
N TYR A 167 36.72 83.50 -41.27
CA TYR A 167 37.29 84.43 -42.22
C TYR A 167 38.78 84.16 -42.40
N PRO A 168 39.32 84.27 -43.62
CA PRO A 168 40.68 83.87 -43.92
C PRO A 168 41.67 84.91 -43.42
N GLN A 169 42.67 84.42 -42.71
CA GLN A 169 43.86 85.13 -42.30
C GLN A 169 44.62 85.62 -43.54
N ARG A 170 44.69 86.94 -43.70
CA ARG A 170 45.68 87.63 -44.52
C ARG A 170 46.47 88.56 -43.62
N ASP A 171 47.76 88.58 -43.89
CA ASP A 171 48.82 89.21 -43.12
C ASP A 171 48.61 90.71 -42.89
N GLY A 172 48.94 91.17 -41.68
CA GLY A 172 49.27 92.56 -41.37
C GLY A 172 48.20 93.36 -40.64
N GLU A 173 48.48 93.60 -39.34
CA GLU A 173 47.92 94.66 -38.47
C GLU A 173 46.53 94.41 -37.82
N ASP A 174 46.55 94.35 -36.48
CA ASP A 174 45.39 94.18 -35.59
C ASP A 174 44.63 95.52 -35.46
N PRO A 175 43.33 95.59 -35.80
CA PRO A 175 42.55 96.83 -35.74
C PRO A 175 42.46 97.44 -34.34
N ALA A 176 42.71 96.66 -33.27
CA ALA A 176 42.82 97.19 -31.90
C ALA A 176 44.10 98.01 -31.67
N LEU A 177 45.20 97.64 -32.33
CA LEU A 177 46.48 98.38 -32.29
C LEU A 177 46.41 99.67 -33.11
N GLU A 178 45.69 99.68 -34.24
CA GLU A 178 45.48 100.85 -35.08
C GLU A 178 44.58 101.90 -34.40
N LEU A 179 43.54 101.48 -33.68
CA LEU A 179 42.71 102.34 -32.83
C LEU A 179 43.50 102.95 -31.66
N HIS A 180 44.39 102.18 -31.03
CA HIS A 180 45.25 102.69 -29.96
C HIS A 180 46.29 103.70 -30.49
N ARG A 181 46.81 103.48 -31.70
CA ARG A 181 47.74 104.41 -32.38
C ARG A 181 47.05 105.70 -32.80
N LEU A 182 45.88 105.63 -33.44
CA LEU A 182 45.09 106.81 -33.84
C LEU A 182 44.61 107.62 -32.63
N ARG A 183 44.31 106.97 -31.50
CA ARG A 183 43.95 107.64 -30.24
C ARG A 183 45.14 108.36 -29.61
N ALA A 184 46.34 107.78 -29.69
CA ALA A 184 47.58 108.42 -29.24
C ALA A 184 47.92 109.64 -30.12
N GLU A 185 47.80 109.54 -31.45
CA GLU A 185 48.03 110.64 -32.40
C GLU A 185 47.00 111.78 -32.25
N LEU A 186 45.74 111.48 -31.92
CA LEU A 186 44.71 112.48 -31.58
C LEU A 186 45.00 113.21 -30.26
N GLN A 187 45.52 112.49 -29.25
CA GLN A 187 45.95 113.10 -27.98
C GLN A 187 47.19 113.98 -28.16
N GLU A 188 48.13 113.58 -29.01
CA GLU A 188 49.35 114.34 -29.29
C GLU A 188 49.06 115.63 -30.07
N SER A 189 48.18 115.57 -31.08
CA SER A 189 47.73 116.74 -31.84
C SER A 189 46.89 117.73 -31.00
N GLN A 190 46.04 117.25 -30.08
CA GLN A 190 45.34 118.12 -29.11
C GLN A 190 46.30 118.75 -28.08
N GLY A 191 47.37 118.05 -27.71
CA GLY A 191 48.43 118.57 -26.83
C GLY A 191 49.19 119.73 -27.49
N GLN A 192 49.54 119.60 -28.77
CA GLN A 192 50.24 120.64 -29.54
C GLN A 192 49.38 121.90 -29.76
N LEU A 193 48.07 121.75 -29.96
CA LEU A 193 47.12 122.87 -30.11
C LEU A 193 46.98 123.73 -28.84
N ARG A 194 47.07 123.12 -27.65
CA ARG A 194 47.06 123.84 -26.36
C ARG A 194 48.39 124.58 -26.09
N ILE A 195 49.50 124.06 -26.59
CA ILE A 195 50.82 124.72 -26.50
C ILE A 195 50.91 125.95 -27.40
N GLU A 196 50.32 125.89 -28.60
CA GLU A 196 50.23 127.03 -29.53
C GLU A 196 49.31 128.16 -28.99
N GLN A 197 48.14 127.81 -28.43
CA GLN A 197 47.22 128.80 -27.83
C GLN A 197 47.79 129.49 -26.59
N SER A 198 48.64 128.80 -25.82
CA SER A 198 49.32 129.37 -24.66
C SER A 198 50.52 130.24 -25.05
N LYS A 199 51.24 129.94 -26.14
CA LYS A 199 52.29 130.80 -26.70
C LYS A 199 51.77 132.17 -27.17
N ALA A 200 50.59 132.22 -27.79
CA ALA A 200 49.99 133.49 -28.25
C ALA A 200 49.59 134.44 -27.11
N LYS A 201 49.27 133.90 -25.92
CA LYS A 201 48.83 134.67 -24.74
C LYS A 201 50.00 135.26 -23.92
N VAL A 202 51.22 134.75 -24.09
CA VAL A 202 52.46 135.20 -23.41
C VAL A 202 53.14 136.38 -24.12
N ASN A 203 52.83 136.62 -25.40
CA ASN A 203 53.43 137.69 -26.21
C ASN A 203 52.80 139.08 -26.04
N GLY A 204 51.70 139.22 -25.28
CA GLY A 204 50.99 140.49 -25.07
C GLY A 204 51.03 141.04 -23.63
N LEU A 205 51.84 140.47 -22.74
CA LEU A 205 51.88 140.81 -21.32
C LEU A 205 53.12 141.65 -20.98
N GLY A 206 52.96 142.69 -20.16
CA GLY A 206 54.05 143.56 -19.70
C GLY A 206 55.00 142.86 -18.73
N ASP A 207 56.21 143.40 -18.54
CA ASP A 207 57.34 142.74 -17.86
C ASP A 207 57.04 142.24 -16.42
N ALA A 208 56.07 142.83 -15.72
CA ALA A 208 55.64 142.41 -14.39
C ALA A 208 54.74 141.15 -14.40
N GLU A 209 53.98 140.92 -15.46
CA GLU A 209 53.08 139.76 -15.61
C GLU A 209 53.83 138.52 -16.10
N ARG A 210 54.92 138.71 -16.86
CA ARG A 210 55.85 137.63 -17.27
C ARG A 210 56.57 136.98 -16.10
N THR A 211 56.98 137.77 -15.10
CA THR A 211 57.68 137.24 -13.91
C THR A 211 56.72 136.46 -13.00
N ALA A 212 55.48 136.92 -12.82
CA ALA A 212 54.46 136.20 -12.07
C ALA A 212 54.03 134.88 -12.75
N LEU A 213 54.00 134.84 -14.09
CA LEU A 213 53.73 133.62 -14.85
C LEU A 213 54.92 132.64 -14.84
N LEU A 214 56.16 133.12 -14.89
CA LEU A 214 57.35 132.28 -14.75
C LEU A 214 57.37 131.56 -13.40
N TYR A 215 57.07 132.25 -12.31
CA TYR A 215 57.00 131.65 -10.98
C TYR A 215 55.89 130.59 -10.87
N LYS A 216 54.71 130.86 -11.46
CA LYS A 216 53.61 129.86 -11.54
C LYS A 216 53.99 128.66 -12.40
N LEU A 217 54.77 128.85 -13.47
CA LEU A 217 55.19 127.79 -14.37
C LEU A 217 56.29 126.92 -13.75
N GLU A 218 57.20 127.50 -12.97
CA GLU A 218 58.16 126.75 -12.17
C GLU A 218 57.49 125.97 -11.03
N SER A 219 56.51 126.57 -10.34
CA SER A 219 55.70 125.88 -9.33
C SER A 219 54.92 124.71 -9.94
N ALA A 220 54.27 124.92 -11.09
CA ALA A 220 53.53 123.88 -11.80
C ALA A 220 54.45 122.77 -12.34
N LYS A 221 55.68 123.12 -12.76
CA LYS A 221 56.69 122.15 -13.19
C LYS A 221 57.17 121.28 -12.02
N ALA A 222 57.36 121.87 -10.84
CA ALA A 222 57.71 121.14 -9.64
C ALA A 222 56.58 120.18 -9.21
N GLU A 223 55.32 120.64 -9.22
CA GLU A 223 54.15 119.79 -8.94
C GLU A 223 54.03 118.64 -9.95
N LEU A 224 54.23 118.90 -11.24
CA LEU A 224 54.18 117.87 -12.28
C LEU A 224 55.27 116.80 -12.10
N GLU A 225 56.49 117.18 -11.72
CA GLU A 225 57.55 116.21 -11.45
C GLU A 225 57.27 115.40 -10.17
N THR A 226 56.64 116.00 -9.15
CA THR A 226 56.19 115.25 -7.97
C THR A 226 55.06 114.26 -8.30
N GLU A 227 54.10 114.66 -9.13
CA GLU A 227 52.98 113.78 -9.53
C GLU A 227 53.45 112.69 -10.49
N LYS A 228 54.43 112.97 -11.36
CA LYS A 228 55.10 111.97 -12.19
C LYS A 228 55.85 110.94 -11.35
N LYS A 229 56.52 111.38 -10.28
CA LYS A 229 57.18 110.48 -9.33
C LYS A 229 56.15 109.61 -8.60
N ARG A 230 55.08 110.21 -8.09
CA ARG A 230 53.97 109.50 -7.42
C ARG A 230 53.25 108.51 -8.36
N GLY A 231 53.05 108.89 -9.62
CA GLY A 231 52.50 108.02 -10.67
C GLY A 231 53.43 106.85 -11.01
N LYS A 232 54.75 107.08 -11.04
CA LYS A 232 55.75 106.02 -11.21
C LYS A 232 55.77 105.05 -10.04
N ASP A 233 55.79 105.56 -8.81
CA ASP A 233 55.76 104.75 -7.59
C ASP A 233 54.46 103.92 -7.51
N SER A 234 53.32 104.50 -7.92
CA SER A 234 52.05 103.77 -8.01
C SER A 234 52.06 102.70 -9.10
N ALA A 235 52.66 102.97 -10.27
CA ALA A 235 52.80 102.00 -11.35
C ALA A 235 53.74 100.84 -10.94
N ASP A 236 54.81 101.13 -10.20
CA ASP A 236 55.71 100.12 -9.64
C ASP A 236 55.00 99.26 -8.57
N ALA A 237 54.16 99.88 -7.73
CA ALA A 237 53.33 99.14 -6.77
C ALA A 237 52.31 98.21 -7.46
N PHE A 238 51.66 98.65 -8.54
CA PHE A 238 50.76 97.80 -9.33
C PHE A 238 51.51 96.68 -10.03
N ARG A 239 52.69 96.94 -10.61
CA ARG A 239 53.55 95.90 -11.19
C ARG A 239 53.92 94.84 -10.16
N ALA A 240 54.26 95.24 -8.93
CA ALA A 240 54.57 94.33 -7.84
C ALA A 240 53.35 93.48 -7.41
N GLN A 241 52.15 94.07 -7.35
CA GLN A 241 50.92 93.33 -7.07
C GLN A 241 50.58 92.32 -8.17
N ILE A 242 50.73 92.70 -9.44
CA ILE A 242 50.50 91.81 -10.58
C ILE A 242 51.48 90.62 -10.52
N ALA A 243 52.76 90.85 -10.24
CA ALA A 243 53.75 89.79 -10.08
C ALA A 243 53.39 88.83 -8.93
N ASN A 244 52.95 89.36 -7.77
CA ASN A 244 52.52 88.55 -6.64
C ASN A 244 51.28 87.70 -6.96
N LEU A 245 50.31 88.27 -7.67
CA LEU A 245 49.12 87.55 -8.12
C LEU A 245 49.47 86.44 -9.12
N GLN A 246 50.37 86.70 -10.07
CA GLN A 246 50.87 85.70 -11.01
C GLN A 246 51.59 84.55 -10.29
N GLU A 247 52.37 84.85 -9.26
CA GLU A 247 53.04 83.82 -8.43
C GLU A 247 52.01 82.99 -7.65
N ARG A 248 51.01 83.62 -7.04
CA ARG A 248 49.90 82.93 -6.35
C ARG A 248 49.09 82.05 -7.29
N MET A 249 48.78 82.54 -8.49
CA MET A 249 48.10 81.75 -9.52
C MET A 249 48.94 80.55 -9.95
N SER A 250 50.24 80.72 -10.15
CA SER A 250 51.12 79.61 -10.52
C SER A 250 51.19 78.54 -9.43
N LYS A 251 51.25 78.94 -8.15
CA LYS A 251 51.21 78.03 -7.01
C LYS A 251 49.88 77.28 -6.93
N LEU A 252 48.75 77.97 -7.08
CA LEU A 252 47.41 77.38 -7.07
C LEU A 252 47.21 76.40 -8.23
N LEU A 253 47.66 76.74 -9.44
CA LEU A 253 47.61 75.85 -10.60
C LEU A 253 48.44 74.58 -10.34
N SER A 254 49.68 74.71 -9.84
CA SER A 254 50.49 73.54 -9.52
C SER A 254 49.86 72.67 -8.41
N GLN A 255 49.21 73.28 -7.41
CA GLN A 255 48.49 72.53 -6.38
C GLN A 255 47.28 71.80 -6.95
N HIS A 256 46.54 72.45 -7.85
CA HIS A 256 45.40 71.84 -8.52
C HIS A 256 45.84 70.65 -9.39
N ASP A 257 46.93 70.80 -10.14
CA ASP A 257 47.49 69.72 -10.97
C ASP A 257 47.97 68.55 -10.10
N ASN A 258 48.67 68.81 -8.99
CA ASN A 258 49.09 67.77 -8.04
C ASN A 258 47.89 67.07 -7.40
N ASN A 259 46.83 67.82 -7.05
CA ASN A 259 45.62 67.24 -6.48
C ASN A 259 44.88 66.37 -7.50
N LEU A 260 44.80 66.79 -8.76
CA LEU A 260 44.20 66.00 -9.84
C LEU A 260 44.99 64.70 -10.08
N GLU A 261 46.31 64.75 -10.06
CA GLU A 261 47.16 63.58 -10.22
C GLU A 261 47.02 62.61 -9.04
N SER A 262 46.95 63.12 -7.81
CA SER A 262 46.64 62.33 -6.61
C SER A 262 45.24 61.72 -6.65
N LEU A 263 44.24 62.44 -7.20
CA LEU A 263 42.88 61.92 -7.32
C LEU A 263 42.81 60.82 -8.39
N ALA A 264 43.46 61.02 -9.54
CA ALA A 264 43.51 60.06 -10.63
C ALA A 264 44.23 58.75 -10.22
N THR A 265 45.30 58.85 -9.42
CA THR A 265 45.98 57.68 -8.86
C THR A 265 45.10 56.93 -7.85
N ALA A 266 44.43 57.64 -6.93
CA ALA A 266 43.49 57.03 -5.99
C ALA A 266 42.30 56.35 -6.69
N GLU A 267 41.76 56.97 -7.75
CA GLU A 267 40.67 56.40 -8.54
C GLU A 267 41.13 55.16 -9.32
N LYS A 268 42.34 55.19 -9.89
CA LYS A 268 42.96 54.02 -10.55
C LYS A 268 43.14 52.86 -9.57
N ASP A 269 43.65 53.12 -8.38
CA ASP A 269 43.85 52.09 -7.35
C ASP A 269 42.50 51.53 -6.86
N HIS A 270 41.47 52.38 -6.76
CA HIS A 270 40.12 51.93 -6.41
C HIS A 270 39.51 51.02 -7.48
N ILE A 271 39.63 51.40 -8.77
CA ILE A 271 39.18 50.59 -9.89
C ILE A 271 39.90 49.24 -9.89
N HIS A 272 41.22 49.23 -9.70
CA HIS A 272 42.00 47.99 -9.67
C HIS A 272 41.64 47.10 -8.47
N GLY A 273 41.41 47.70 -7.29
CA GLY A 273 40.94 46.96 -6.11
C GLY A 273 39.55 46.36 -6.30
N MET A 274 38.65 47.05 -7.02
CA MET A 274 37.35 46.53 -7.42
C MET A 274 37.48 45.36 -8.41
N GLU A 275 38.33 45.50 -9.44
CA GLU A 275 38.63 44.43 -10.40
C GLU A 275 39.16 43.17 -9.69
N ASP A 276 40.09 43.34 -8.76
CA ASP A 276 40.63 42.24 -7.93
C ASP A 276 39.54 41.57 -7.08
N MET A 277 38.64 42.35 -6.47
CA MET A 277 37.52 41.78 -5.71
C MET A 277 36.57 40.99 -6.61
N TYR A 278 36.24 41.50 -7.81
CA TYR A 278 35.38 40.79 -8.75
C TYR A 278 36.02 39.48 -9.22
N GLN A 279 37.31 39.49 -9.55
CA GLN A 279 38.02 38.28 -9.95
C GLN A 279 38.08 37.26 -8.82
N ARG A 280 38.39 37.67 -7.59
CA ARG A 280 38.35 36.76 -6.42
C ARG A 280 36.97 36.16 -6.24
N ARG A 281 35.91 36.98 -6.33
CA ARG A 281 34.53 36.51 -6.17
C ARG A 281 34.12 35.54 -7.27
N GLU A 282 34.59 35.75 -8.49
CA GLU A 282 34.36 34.82 -9.61
C GLU A 282 35.03 33.47 -9.37
N VAL A 283 36.27 33.45 -8.86
CA VAL A 283 36.98 32.21 -8.50
C VAL A 283 36.29 31.50 -7.35
N GLU A 284 35.93 32.21 -6.27
CA GLU A 284 35.19 31.64 -5.13
C GLU A 284 33.88 30.99 -5.59
N MET A 285 33.10 31.68 -6.44
CA MET A 285 31.83 31.15 -6.94
C MET A 285 32.03 29.91 -7.82
N LYS A 286 33.11 29.87 -8.63
CA LYS A 286 33.47 28.68 -9.41
C LYS A 286 33.82 27.51 -8.49
N GLU A 287 34.61 27.73 -7.45
CA GLU A 287 34.97 26.68 -6.50
C GLU A 287 33.76 26.18 -5.69
N GLU A 288 32.89 27.07 -5.22
CA GLU A 288 31.62 26.72 -4.57
C GLU A 288 30.72 25.89 -5.48
N PHE A 289 30.60 26.29 -6.75
CA PHE A 289 29.82 25.54 -7.74
C PHE A 289 30.43 24.15 -8.01
N GLU A 290 31.74 24.06 -8.23
CA GLU A 290 32.41 22.79 -8.46
C GLU A 290 32.32 21.84 -7.26
N THR A 291 32.46 22.36 -6.03
CA THR A 291 32.31 21.55 -4.82
C THR A 291 30.88 21.05 -4.66
N ALA A 292 29.88 21.87 -4.95
CA ALA A 292 28.47 21.47 -4.94
C ALA A 292 28.17 20.39 -6.00
N VAL A 293 28.73 20.51 -7.21
CA VAL A 293 28.60 19.49 -8.28
C VAL A 293 29.24 18.18 -7.83
N ARG A 294 30.47 18.19 -7.31
CA ARG A 294 31.14 16.97 -6.80
C ARG A 294 30.35 16.30 -5.67
N ASP A 295 29.77 17.07 -4.75
CA ASP A 295 28.94 16.51 -3.67
C ASP A 295 27.65 15.88 -4.21
N ARG A 296 27.02 16.53 -5.19
CA ARG A 296 25.84 15.97 -5.90
C ARG A 296 26.18 14.67 -6.61
N ASP A 297 27.31 14.59 -7.31
CA ASP A 297 27.76 13.37 -8.00
C ASP A 297 28.03 12.23 -7.02
N ARG A 298 28.67 12.51 -5.88
CA ARG A 298 28.86 11.51 -4.81
C ARG A 298 27.53 11.00 -4.26
N LYS A 299 26.55 11.89 -4.06
CA LYS A 299 25.20 11.51 -3.60
C LYS A 299 24.48 10.67 -4.64
N LEU A 300 24.57 11.02 -5.92
CA LEU A 300 24.03 10.23 -7.04
C LEU A 300 24.67 8.84 -7.09
N GLN A 301 26.00 8.75 -7.03
CA GLN A 301 26.70 7.48 -7.04
C GLN A 301 26.30 6.57 -5.88
N LYS A 302 26.14 7.12 -4.67
CA LYS A 302 25.62 6.38 -3.51
C LYS A 302 24.19 5.90 -3.74
N ALA A 303 23.32 6.75 -4.30
CA ALA A 303 21.95 6.39 -4.61
C ALA A 303 21.89 5.27 -5.66
N THR A 304 22.71 5.34 -6.72
CA THR A 304 22.85 4.30 -7.74
C THR A 304 23.33 2.98 -7.11
N SER A 305 24.40 2.98 -6.31
CA SER A 305 24.87 1.76 -5.65
C SER A 305 23.83 1.11 -4.73
N ARG A 306 23.00 1.95 -4.08
CA ARG A 306 21.89 1.47 -3.24
C ARG A 306 20.77 0.88 -4.10
N ALA A 307 20.46 1.49 -5.24
CA ALA A 307 19.49 0.97 -6.20
C ALA A 307 19.93 -0.40 -6.75
N ASP A 308 21.21 -0.55 -7.14
CA ASP A 308 21.76 -1.82 -7.62
C ASP A 308 21.69 -2.92 -6.55
N THR A 309 21.98 -2.56 -5.29
CA THR A 309 21.87 -3.50 -4.16
C THR A 309 20.43 -3.95 -3.94
N LEU A 310 19.47 -3.01 -4.03
CA LEU A 310 18.06 -3.34 -3.90
C LEU A 310 17.56 -4.19 -5.07
N ASP A 311 18.06 -3.95 -6.29
CA ASP A 311 17.72 -4.76 -7.47
C ASP A 311 18.21 -6.21 -7.30
N MET A 312 19.45 -6.40 -6.84
CA MET A 312 19.95 -7.75 -6.51
C MET A 312 19.11 -8.44 -5.43
N GLN A 313 18.69 -7.72 -4.39
CA GLN A 313 17.82 -8.26 -3.35
C GLN A 313 16.44 -8.63 -3.89
N LEU A 314 15.86 -7.80 -4.77
CA LEU A 314 14.58 -8.11 -5.43
C LEU A 314 14.71 -9.36 -6.29
N GLN A 315 15.77 -9.48 -7.10
CA GLN A 315 16.01 -10.67 -7.91
C GLN A 315 16.18 -11.93 -7.06
N GLN A 316 16.82 -11.83 -5.89
CA GLN A 316 16.94 -12.94 -4.94
C GLN A 316 15.56 -13.38 -4.42
N VAL A 317 14.75 -12.42 -3.95
CA VAL A 317 13.39 -12.70 -3.45
C VAL A 317 12.51 -13.29 -4.55
N THR A 318 12.61 -12.79 -5.79
CA THR A 318 11.89 -13.36 -6.94
C THR A 318 12.24 -14.83 -7.16
N ARG A 319 13.53 -15.18 -7.12
CA ARG A 319 13.99 -16.58 -7.26
C ARG A 319 13.49 -17.48 -6.11
N GLU A 320 13.48 -16.97 -4.89
CA GLU A 320 12.94 -17.69 -3.73
C GLU A 320 11.42 -17.93 -3.87
N LEU A 321 10.67 -16.93 -4.33
CA LEU A 321 9.23 -17.07 -4.56
C LEU A 321 8.91 -18.08 -5.68
N GLU A 322 9.71 -18.12 -6.74
CA GLU A 322 9.58 -19.12 -7.81
C GLU A 322 9.84 -20.53 -7.29
N SER A 323 10.89 -20.73 -6.48
CA SER A 323 11.16 -22.03 -5.84
C SER A 323 10.00 -22.48 -4.95
N ILE A 324 9.47 -21.59 -4.11
CA ILE A 324 8.32 -21.89 -3.24
C ILE A 324 7.09 -22.25 -4.07
N ARG A 325 6.86 -21.55 -5.18
CA ARG A 325 5.75 -21.84 -6.09
C ARG A 325 5.86 -23.23 -6.70
N GLU A 326 7.06 -23.64 -7.10
CA GLU A 326 7.31 -25.00 -7.60
C GLU A 326 7.09 -26.06 -6.52
N ASP A 327 7.59 -25.83 -5.31
CA ASP A 327 7.37 -26.74 -4.16
C ASP A 327 5.89 -26.89 -3.83
N HIS A 328 5.14 -25.77 -3.83
CA HIS A 328 3.70 -25.81 -3.63
C HIS A 328 2.98 -26.58 -4.76
N GLY A 329 3.45 -26.44 -6.00
CA GLY A 329 2.96 -27.23 -7.15
C GLY A 329 3.20 -28.73 -6.97
N ARG A 330 4.41 -29.12 -6.54
CA ARG A 330 4.76 -30.52 -6.21
C ARG A 330 3.88 -31.06 -5.09
N LEU A 331 3.71 -30.30 -4.01
CA LEU A 331 2.88 -30.70 -2.87
C LEU A 331 1.41 -30.88 -3.28
N ALA A 332 0.86 -29.97 -4.09
CA ALA A 332 -0.50 -30.09 -4.61
C ALA A 332 -0.67 -31.36 -5.47
N GLY A 333 0.32 -31.68 -6.31
CA GLY A 333 0.37 -32.94 -7.06
C GLY A 333 0.35 -34.17 -6.15
N ASN A 334 1.20 -34.20 -5.11
CA ASN A 334 1.24 -35.30 -4.15
C ASN A 334 -0.08 -35.46 -3.39
N ILE A 335 -0.74 -34.35 -3.02
CA ILE A 335 -2.06 -34.40 -2.36
C ILE A 335 -3.12 -35.01 -3.28
N LEU A 336 -3.11 -34.68 -4.58
CA LEU A 336 -4.04 -35.27 -5.54
C LEU A 336 -3.77 -36.77 -5.72
N GLN A 337 -2.50 -37.18 -5.77
CA GLN A 337 -2.14 -38.60 -5.83
C GLN A 337 -2.62 -39.36 -4.59
N MET A 338 -2.30 -38.87 -3.39
CA MET A 338 -2.73 -39.51 -2.13
C MET A 338 -4.26 -39.60 -2.01
N LYS A 339 -5.00 -38.60 -2.52
CA LYS A 339 -6.48 -38.68 -2.59
C LYS A 339 -6.93 -39.81 -3.49
N GLY A 340 -6.31 -39.98 -4.67
CA GLY A 340 -6.61 -41.09 -5.57
C GLY A 340 -6.30 -42.46 -4.95
N GLU A 341 -5.15 -42.60 -4.29
CA GLU A 341 -4.75 -43.81 -3.56
C GLU A 341 -5.76 -44.15 -2.45
N ARG A 342 -6.15 -43.16 -1.64
CA ARG A 342 -7.18 -43.32 -0.59
C ARG A 342 -8.52 -43.77 -1.17
N ASP A 343 -8.98 -43.17 -2.27
CA ASP A 343 -10.27 -43.53 -2.88
C ASP A 343 -10.23 -44.96 -3.46
N GLN A 344 -9.06 -45.39 -3.96
CA GLN A 344 -8.82 -46.77 -4.39
C GLN A 344 -8.83 -47.74 -3.21
N GLU A 345 -8.16 -47.43 -2.11
CA GLU A 345 -8.17 -48.24 -0.88
C GLU A 345 -9.58 -48.33 -0.28
N GLU A 346 -10.34 -47.22 -0.24
CA GLU A 346 -11.72 -47.22 0.23
C GLU A 346 -12.60 -48.14 -0.63
N SER A 347 -12.39 -48.13 -1.95
CA SER A 347 -13.08 -49.02 -2.89
C SER A 347 -12.69 -50.49 -2.69
N GLN A 348 -11.42 -50.78 -2.38
CA GLN A 348 -10.97 -52.13 -2.02
C GLN A 348 -11.60 -52.59 -0.70
N PHE A 349 -11.62 -51.73 0.31
CA PHE A 349 -12.24 -52.02 1.60
C PHE A 349 -13.74 -52.31 1.46
N LYS A 350 -14.48 -51.52 0.68
CA LYS A 350 -15.91 -51.78 0.38
C LYS A 350 -16.11 -53.15 -0.26
N ARG A 351 -15.25 -53.56 -1.20
CA ARG A 351 -15.31 -54.90 -1.82
C ARG A 351 -15.04 -56.01 -0.81
N LEU A 352 -13.99 -55.88 -0.01
CA LEU A 352 -13.66 -56.86 1.03
C LEU A 352 -14.79 -57.00 2.06
N LYS A 353 -15.41 -55.89 2.46
CA LYS A 353 -16.56 -55.90 3.36
C LYS A 353 -17.73 -56.70 2.78
N LEU A 354 -18.09 -56.47 1.52
CA LEU A 354 -19.15 -57.25 0.85
C LEU A 354 -18.79 -58.73 0.73
N GLN A 355 -17.53 -59.06 0.45
CA GLN A 355 -17.07 -60.46 0.43
C GLN A 355 -17.19 -61.11 1.80
N TYR A 356 -16.82 -60.41 2.88
CA TYR A 356 -16.97 -60.91 4.24
C TYR A 356 -18.44 -61.16 4.60
N GLU A 357 -19.34 -60.21 4.30
CA GLU A 357 -20.79 -60.37 4.54
C GLU A 357 -21.36 -61.57 3.77
N ALA A 358 -20.91 -61.80 2.54
CA ALA A 358 -21.31 -62.96 1.75
C ALA A 358 -20.80 -64.29 2.36
N MET A 359 -19.53 -64.33 2.79
CA MET A 359 -18.97 -65.52 3.47
C MET A 359 -19.71 -65.80 4.79
N GLU A 360 -20.03 -64.76 5.56
CA GLU A 360 -20.75 -64.89 6.82
C GLU A 360 -22.18 -65.40 6.60
N SER A 361 -22.87 -64.92 5.56
CA SER A 361 -24.17 -65.45 5.15
C SER A 361 -24.11 -66.94 4.75
N HIS A 362 -23.05 -67.32 4.02
CA HIS A 362 -22.81 -68.72 3.65
C HIS A 362 -22.55 -69.59 4.89
N ARG A 363 -21.70 -69.13 5.82
CA ARG A 363 -21.43 -69.78 7.11
C ARG A 363 -22.71 -70.04 7.89
N MET A 364 -23.57 -69.02 8.04
CA MET A 364 -24.88 -69.15 8.72
C MET A 364 -25.84 -70.11 8.00
N THR A 365 -25.69 -70.29 6.68
CA THR A 365 -26.46 -71.27 5.92
C THR A 365 -25.97 -72.69 6.20
N LEU A 366 -24.64 -72.90 6.17
CA LEU A 366 -24.04 -74.18 6.51
C LEU A 366 -24.34 -74.61 7.95
N GLU A 367 -24.35 -73.68 8.92
CA GLU A 367 -24.74 -73.99 10.30
C GLU A 367 -26.19 -74.46 10.39
N ARG A 368 -27.12 -73.82 9.67
CA ARG A 368 -28.53 -74.25 9.62
C ARG A 368 -28.66 -75.63 8.98
N ASP A 369 -27.93 -75.89 7.91
CA ASP A 369 -27.97 -77.19 7.24
C ASP A 369 -27.36 -78.29 8.12
N LEU A 370 -26.28 -78.00 8.86
CA LEU A 370 -25.70 -78.92 9.84
C LEU A 370 -26.71 -79.27 10.94
N GLN A 371 -27.40 -78.29 11.52
CA GLN A 371 -28.44 -78.52 12.52
C GLN A 371 -29.58 -79.40 11.98
N ARG A 372 -29.97 -79.22 10.71
CA ARG A 372 -30.99 -80.09 10.08
C ARG A 372 -30.50 -81.52 9.94
N TRP A 373 -29.25 -81.71 9.52
CA TRP A 373 -28.64 -83.05 9.42
C TRP A 373 -28.54 -83.75 10.77
N GLU A 374 -28.13 -83.03 11.82
CA GLU A 374 -28.09 -83.57 13.20
C GLU A 374 -29.48 -83.99 13.68
N GLU A 375 -30.51 -83.19 13.39
CA GLU A 375 -31.90 -83.49 13.73
C GLU A 375 -32.44 -84.69 12.94
N GLU A 376 -32.10 -84.81 11.65
CA GLU A 376 -32.46 -85.97 10.82
C GLU A 376 -31.76 -87.25 11.27
N GLN A 377 -30.48 -87.16 11.66
CA GLN A 377 -29.75 -88.25 12.28
C GLN A 377 -30.44 -88.69 13.59
N ARG A 378 -30.77 -87.74 14.47
CA ARG A 378 -31.48 -88.01 15.73
C ARG A 378 -32.83 -88.69 15.48
N ARG A 379 -33.61 -88.23 14.49
CA ARG A 379 -34.87 -88.88 14.08
C ARG A 379 -34.65 -90.31 13.59
N SER A 380 -33.63 -90.52 12.77
CA SER A 380 -33.28 -91.84 12.26
C SER A 380 -32.85 -92.80 13.38
N GLU A 381 -32.08 -92.31 14.36
CA GLU A 381 -31.70 -93.10 15.54
C GLU A 381 -32.92 -93.52 16.37
N VAL A 382 -33.86 -92.60 16.60
CA VAL A 382 -35.14 -92.91 17.27
C VAL A 382 -35.91 -93.99 16.47
N GLU A 383 -36.02 -93.86 15.16
CA GLU A 383 -36.73 -94.86 14.34
C GLU A 383 -36.02 -96.22 14.36
N ILE A 384 -34.69 -96.26 14.32
CA ILE A 384 -33.92 -97.50 14.46
C ILE A 384 -34.19 -98.16 15.83
N THR A 385 -34.20 -97.38 16.92
CA THR A 385 -34.51 -97.93 18.25
C THR A 385 -35.93 -98.49 18.33
N ARG A 386 -36.90 -97.82 17.70
CA ARG A 386 -38.28 -98.30 17.57
C ARG A 386 -38.35 -99.61 16.78
N LEU A 387 -37.77 -99.64 15.59
CA LEU A 387 -37.76 -100.84 14.73
C LEU A 387 -37.06 -102.02 15.43
N ARG A 388 -35.97 -101.78 16.15
CA ARG A 388 -35.32 -102.80 16.99
C ARG A 388 -36.27 -103.35 18.06
N ALA A 389 -37.06 -102.49 18.72
CA ALA A 389 -38.06 -102.93 19.69
C ALA A 389 -39.19 -103.75 19.03
N GLU A 390 -39.64 -103.36 17.84
CA GLU A 390 -40.63 -104.12 17.06
C GLU A 390 -40.10 -105.50 16.65
N VAL A 391 -38.84 -105.59 16.21
CA VAL A 391 -38.19 -106.88 15.90
C VAL A 391 -38.14 -107.78 17.13
N VAL A 392 -37.77 -107.25 18.30
CA VAL A 392 -37.79 -108.01 19.57
C VAL A 392 -39.21 -108.50 19.90
N ARG A 393 -40.23 -107.67 19.68
CA ARG A 393 -41.64 -108.06 19.88
C ARG A 393 -42.02 -109.21 18.94
N TRP A 394 -41.72 -109.09 17.65
CA TRP A 394 -42.01 -110.12 16.65
C TRP A 394 -41.26 -111.42 16.93
N LYS A 395 -40.01 -111.36 17.40
CA LYS A 395 -39.26 -112.54 17.83
C LYS A 395 -39.98 -113.29 18.96
N ARG A 396 -40.45 -112.57 19.98
CA ARG A 396 -41.23 -113.18 21.07
C ARG A 396 -42.55 -113.79 20.59
N GLU A 397 -43.21 -113.17 19.62
CA GLU A 397 -44.43 -113.73 19.01
C GLU A 397 -44.13 -115.02 18.24
N ALA A 398 -43.04 -115.04 17.46
CA ALA A 398 -42.58 -116.24 16.77
C ALA A 398 -42.24 -117.37 17.76
N ASP A 399 -41.56 -117.05 18.87
CA ASP A 399 -41.26 -118.02 19.94
C ASP A 399 -42.56 -118.57 20.57
N ARG A 400 -43.58 -117.73 20.80
CA ARG A 400 -44.90 -118.17 21.28
C ARG A 400 -45.58 -119.10 20.30
N PHE A 401 -45.62 -118.75 19.02
CA PHE A 401 -46.17 -119.63 17.98
C PHE A 401 -45.42 -120.95 17.92
N HIS A 402 -44.09 -120.92 18.03
CA HIS A 402 -43.28 -122.13 18.06
C HIS A 402 -43.64 -123.02 19.26
N HIS A 403 -43.75 -122.45 20.47
CA HIS A 403 -44.19 -123.19 21.66
C HIS A 403 -45.61 -123.74 21.52
N PHE A 404 -46.54 -122.96 20.94
CA PHE A 404 -47.89 -123.41 20.65
C PHE A 404 -47.89 -124.58 19.66
N THR A 405 -47.11 -124.52 18.58
CA THR A 405 -46.99 -125.65 17.64
C THR A 405 -46.37 -126.89 18.27
N ALA A 406 -45.39 -126.73 19.16
CA ALA A 406 -44.80 -127.85 19.90
C ALA A 406 -45.84 -128.48 20.85
N SER A 407 -46.65 -127.66 21.53
CA SER A 407 -47.77 -128.12 22.36
C SER A 407 -48.82 -128.89 21.56
N LEU A 408 -49.20 -128.39 20.38
CA LEU A 408 -50.12 -129.09 19.48
C LEU A 408 -49.52 -130.41 18.97
N GLN A 409 -48.21 -130.45 18.69
CA GLN A 409 -47.53 -131.69 18.30
C GLN A 409 -47.52 -132.72 19.43
N THR A 410 -47.33 -132.30 20.68
CA THR A 410 -47.45 -133.20 21.84
C THR A 410 -48.87 -133.70 22.03
N GLU A 411 -49.89 -132.83 21.94
CA GLU A 411 -51.30 -133.24 22.02
C GLU A 411 -51.67 -134.21 20.89
N LEU A 412 -51.19 -133.97 19.67
CA LEU A 412 -51.41 -134.87 18.54
C LEU A 412 -50.78 -136.25 18.80
N LYS A 413 -49.59 -136.27 19.39
CA LYS A 413 -48.90 -137.51 19.75
C LYS A 413 -49.64 -138.27 20.85
N ASP A 414 -50.11 -137.57 21.88
CA ASP A 414 -50.91 -138.16 22.96
C ASP A 414 -52.22 -138.74 22.40
N LEU A 415 -52.88 -138.03 21.47
CA LEU A 415 -54.05 -138.52 20.75
C LEU A 415 -53.74 -139.73 19.87
N ASP A 416 -52.60 -139.76 19.18
CA ASP A 416 -52.16 -140.94 18.42
C ASP A 416 -51.91 -142.14 19.33
N GLU A 417 -51.29 -141.94 20.51
CA GLU A 417 -51.09 -142.97 21.53
C GLU A 417 -52.43 -143.44 22.13
N GLU A 418 -53.37 -142.54 22.41
CA GLU A 418 -54.74 -142.87 22.81
C GLU A 418 -55.49 -143.64 21.71
N SER A 419 -55.33 -143.25 20.44
CA SER A 419 -55.91 -143.96 19.30
C SER A 419 -55.31 -145.36 19.15
N ALA A 420 -54.00 -145.52 19.39
CA ALA A 420 -53.31 -146.79 19.33
C ALA A 420 -53.75 -147.71 20.48
N THR A 421 -53.86 -147.18 21.70
CA THR A 421 -54.36 -147.94 22.86
C THR A 421 -55.82 -148.33 22.69
N THR A 422 -56.69 -147.44 22.21
CA THR A 422 -58.10 -147.77 21.89
C THR A 422 -58.20 -148.76 20.73
N ALA A 423 -57.40 -148.62 19.68
CA ALA A 423 -57.32 -149.59 18.59
C ALA A 423 -56.82 -150.97 19.07
N GLU A 424 -55.86 -151.02 19.99
CA GLU A 424 -55.41 -152.26 20.61
C GLU A 424 -56.50 -152.88 21.51
N LEU A 425 -57.25 -152.05 22.24
CA LEU A 425 -58.38 -152.48 23.06
C LEU A 425 -59.52 -153.05 22.18
N LEU A 426 -59.78 -152.42 21.04
CA LEU A 426 -60.69 -152.92 20.01
C LEU A 426 -60.17 -154.20 19.37
N ARG A 427 -58.88 -154.31 19.03
CA ARG A 427 -58.26 -155.56 18.55
C ARG A 427 -58.39 -156.67 19.59
N LYS A 428 -58.15 -156.39 20.87
CA LYS A 428 -58.37 -157.33 21.98
C LYS A 428 -59.84 -157.74 22.08
N LYS A 429 -60.80 -156.81 21.94
CA LYS A 429 -62.24 -157.13 21.87
C LYS A 429 -62.61 -157.98 20.65
N VAL A 430 -62.08 -157.69 19.47
CA VAL A 430 -62.31 -158.48 18.25
C VAL A 430 -61.66 -159.85 18.35
N LEU A 431 -60.48 -159.97 18.96
CA LEU A 431 -59.84 -161.25 19.29
C LEU A 431 -60.65 -162.03 20.33
N HIS A 432 -61.21 -161.36 21.33
CA HIS A 432 -62.09 -161.98 22.32
C HIS A 432 -63.43 -162.43 21.70
N GLN A 433 -64.01 -161.65 20.77
CA GLN A 433 -65.16 -162.06 19.98
C GLN A 433 -64.83 -163.19 19.00
N ARG A 434 -63.64 -163.18 18.37
CA ARG A 434 -63.17 -164.29 17.53
C ARG A 434 -62.87 -165.55 18.33
N GLN A 435 -62.38 -165.44 19.57
CA GLN A 435 -62.22 -166.57 20.49
C GLN A 435 -63.59 -167.10 20.96
N HIS A 436 -64.58 -166.23 21.15
CA HIS A 436 -65.96 -166.65 21.38
C HIS A 436 -66.65 -167.27 20.15
N HIS A 437 -66.25 -166.91 18.92
CA HIS A 437 -66.75 -167.54 17.69
C HIS A 437 -65.97 -168.80 17.28
N HIS A 438 -64.71 -168.97 17.68
CA HIS A 438 -63.93 -170.18 17.41
C HIS A 438 -64.19 -171.35 18.37
N HIS A 439 -65.01 -171.15 19.41
CA HIS A 439 -65.50 -172.26 20.24
C HIS A 439 -66.88 -172.81 19.81
N ASN A 440 -67.44 -172.34 18.69
CA ASN A 440 -68.78 -172.77 18.26
C ASN A 440 -69.00 -172.82 16.73
N ALA A 441 -67.96 -173.15 15.95
CA ALA A 441 -68.10 -173.35 14.51
C ALA A 441 -67.02 -174.29 13.93
N TYR A 442 -66.91 -175.50 14.49
CA TYR A 442 -66.41 -176.67 13.78
C TYR A 442 -67.60 -177.52 13.33
N HIS A 443 -68.43 -176.97 12.45
CA HIS A 443 -69.29 -177.76 11.59
C HIS A 443 -69.64 -176.96 10.32
N GLN A 444 -69.28 -177.56 9.18
CA GLN A 444 -69.62 -177.18 7.80
C GLN A 444 -68.89 -175.91 7.31
N GLY A 445 -68.10 -175.89 6.23
CA GLY A 445 -68.15 -176.67 4.99
C GLY A 445 -68.37 -175.69 3.84
N GLY A 446 -67.38 -175.50 2.96
CA GLY A 446 -67.57 -174.73 1.71
C GLY A 446 -66.36 -173.95 1.21
N LYS A 447 -65.80 -174.39 0.07
CA LYS A 447 -64.86 -173.67 -0.83
C LYS A 447 -65.62 -172.61 -1.69
N PRO A 448 -65.04 -172.02 -2.76
CA PRO A 448 -63.99 -170.99 -2.89
C PRO A 448 -64.46 -169.81 -3.80
N SER A 449 -63.52 -169.02 -4.35
CA SER A 449 -63.64 -167.90 -5.33
C SER A 449 -63.82 -166.51 -4.69
N GLY A 450 -63.30 -165.39 -5.21
CA GLY A 450 -62.58 -165.07 -6.43
C GLY A 450 -62.79 -163.58 -6.73
N SER A 451 -61.73 -162.91 -7.24
CA SER A 451 -61.76 -161.71 -8.09
C SER A 451 -61.92 -160.29 -7.50
N SER A 452 -61.04 -159.40 -8.00
CA SER A 452 -61.28 -158.03 -8.51
C SER A 452 -61.65 -156.93 -7.49
N GLY A 453 -61.09 -155.71 -7.49
CA GLY A 453 -60.27 -154.96 -8.43
C GLY A 453 -60.52 -153.45 -8.22
N ARG A 454 -59.65 -152.58 -8.77
CA ARG A 454 -59.75 -151.11 -8.94
C ARG A 454 -59.53 -150.26 -7.67
N TYR A 455 -58.81 -149.12 -7.66
CA TYR A 455 -58.18 -148.26 -8.67
C TYR A 455 -56.91 -147.64 -8.06
#